data_AF-S8DIQ1-F1
#
_entry.id   AF-S8DIQ1-F1
#
_cell.length_a   1.000
_cell.length_b   1.000
_cell.length_c   1.000
_cell.angle_alpha   90.00
_cell.angle_beta   90.00
_cell.angle_gamma   90.00
#
_symmetry.space_group_name_H-M   'P 1'
#
loop_
_entity.id
_entity.type
_entity.pdbx_description
1 polymer ?
#
loop_
_entity_poly.entity_id
_entity_poly.type
_entity_poly.pdbx_seq_one_letter_code
_entity_poly.pdbx_strand_id
1 'polypeptide(L)'
;MCEEKQDHFLFLPKPVDGGVQWIRSLNGGPMQPCNVGIPVDELTKMANKAPTPGTSKATGPKLHGTISLSLLDRIPVEIFDHIIDHIPYSHLPVAALVARSWYASVVHNLYRIVEIDSREEFNSLAMQLHQSARVQRWAASTEELVIGRPLSKAHTGPTAYLDVIPAVLSGWLPSLRKLTIQSELRSRMQPVFYVVLQQFQQLVSLRLTDAELDSTMSLVRVIRCFPLLKFLALSHLQIADKEPPAQSRAPYCDAIRLKSLTLEFVEGKSLEKIVDMLVSSEMCTQLERFTVALKGVIREPLQKPTSPELEGGQIERILKESGPALKSFREQNDPAYGLGFPHLSLENNTDLRYLNLQIYVSLDVDVVPPDIYPEIREKLAQTRVGLHIPAQFGLAQTWARGAQELGAELMAVRSAALEHLVVHVNLTLFDLYLKQDVRACMDMIANRMHAKPRPHDAMRRRCFDRLRRVDVVLDMRHDQLSHDLCAKYTPTSVDPVVRELFKPWCERGIVKLSKIFLLNE
;
A
#
# COMPACT_ATOMS: atom_id res chain seq x y z
N MET A 1 31.55 36.27 -33.48
CA MET A 1 31.72 34.90 -34.00
C MET A 1 32.98 34.36 -33.35
N CYS A 2 32.81 33.65 -32.22
CA CYS A 2 33.91 33.00 -31.52
C CYS A 2 33.56 31.52 -31.42
N GLU A 3 34.35 30.69 -32.08
CA GLU A 3 34.36 29.25 -31.88
C GLU A 3 34.89 28.95 -30.49
N GLU A 4 34.00 28.53 -29.59
CA GLU A 4 34.37 28.02 -28.28
C GLU A 4 34.72 26.54 -28.43
N LYS A 5 36.02 26.24 -28.37
CA LYS A 5 36.53 24.87 -28.31
C LYS A 5 36.01 24.19 -27.05
N GLN A 6 35.07 23.26 -27.22
CA GLN A 6 34.68 22.32 -26.17
C GLN A 6 35.77 21.26 -26.01
N ASP A 7 36.73 21.54 -25.14
CA ASP A 7 37.59 20.50 -24.57
C ASP A 7 36.75 19.65 -23.61
N HIS A 8 36.33 18.48 -24.08
CA HIS A 8 35.67 17.45 -23.26
C HIS A 8 36.68 16.81 -22.30
N PHE A 9 37.07 17.53 -21.25
CA PHE A 9 37.66 16.92 -20.06
C PHE A 9 36.53 16.35 -19.19
N LEU A 10 36.42 15.03 -19.19
CA LEU A 10 35.65 14.27 -18.20
C LEU A 10 36.28 14.48 -16.83
N PHE A 11 35.82 15.50 -16.11
CA PHE A 11 36.01 15.57 -14.66
C PHE A 11 35.09 14.53 -14.01
N LEU A 12 35.64 13.35 -13.73
CA LEU A 12 35.17 12.58 -12.59
C LEU A 12 35.43 13.43 -11.34
N PRO A 13 34.44 13.64 -10.45
CA PRO A 13 34.70 14.34 -9.20
C PRO A 13 35.79 13.57 -8.44
N LYS A 14 36.86 14.27 -8.06
CA LYS A 14 37.82 13.77 -7.07
C LYS A 14 37.04 13.43 -5.79
N PRO A 15 37.35 12.32 -5.11
CA PRO A 15 36.81 12.07 -3.79
C PRO A 15 37.37 13.17 -2.87
N VAL A 16 36.49 14.05 -2.41
CA VAL A 16 36.72 14.80 -1.18
C VAL A 16 36.51 13.78 -0.07
N ASP A 17 37.45 13.70 0.88
CA ASP A 17 37.40 12.78 2.02
C ASP A 17 36.02 12.81 2.69
N GLY A 18 35.26 11.73 2.52
CA GLY A 18 33.83 11.66 2.86
C GLY A 18 33.00 11.10 1.71
N GLY A 19 33.25 9.84 1.33
CA GLY A 19 32.48 9.14 0.31
C GLY A 19 30.99 9.08 0.66
N VAL A 20 30.16 9.74 -0.15
CA VAL A 20 28.70 9.64 -0.07
C VAL A 20 28.29 8.30 -0.68
N GLN A 21 28.03 7.31 0.18
CA GLN A 21 27.32 6.09 -0.20
C GLN A 21 25.86 6.42 -0.46
N TRP A 22 25.43 6.39 -1.72
CA TRP A 22 24.06 6.01 -2.04
C TRP A 22 24.02 4.49 -2.23
N ILE A 23 24.15 3.76 -1.11
CA ILE A 23 23.96 2.32 -1.05
C ILE A 23 23.07 2.06 0.16
N ARG A 24 21.83 1.60 -0.09
CA ARG A 24 20.98 1.00 0.93
C ARG A 24 21.75 -0.20 1.50
N SER A 25 22.19 -0.14 2.76
CA SER A 25 22.65 -1.34 3.47
C SER A 25 21.47 -2.30 3.57
N LEU A 26 21.58 -3.47 2.94
CA LEU A 26 20.51 -4.46 2.90
C LEU A 26 20.35 -5.26 4.22
N ASN A 27 21.21 -5.04 5.23
CA ASN A 27 21.13 -5.79 6.48
C ASN A 27 21.15 -4.82 7.69
N GLY A 28 19.99 -4.65 8.31
CA GLY A 28 19.80 -3.83 9.52
C GLY A 28 20.44 -4.43 10.77
N GLY A 29 21.78 -4.38 10.86
CA GLY A 29 22.54 -4.62 12.08
C GLY A 29 23.45 -3.44 12.43
N PRO A 30 23.80 -3.23 13.71
CA PRO A 30 24.73 -2.18 14.09
C PRO A 30 26.15 -2.54 13.63
N MET A 31 26.77 -1.71 12.78
CA MET A 31 28.14 -1.91 12.33
C MET A 31 29.15 -1.31 13.31
N GLN A 32 30.06 -2.15 13.81
CA GLN A 32 31.36 -1.74 14.34
C GLN A 32 32.30 -1.30 13.20
N PRO A 33 33.27 -0.41 13.45
CA PRO A 33 34.17 0.11 12.42
C PRO A 33 35.24 -0.92 12.02
N CYS A 34 35.17 -1.42 10.79
CA CYS A 34 36.28 -2.10 10.14
C CYS A 34 36.98 -1.14 9.17
N ASN A 35 38.15 -0.64 9.57
CA ASN A 35 39.08 0.08 8.70
C ASN A 35 39.72 -0.89 7.71
N VAL A 36 39.21 -0.95 6.48
CA VAL A 36 39.98 -1.43 5.33
C VAL A 36 39.67 -0.51 4.14
N GLY A 37 40.41 0.60 4.05
CA GLY A 37 40.47 1.41 2.85
C GLY A 37 41.44 0.78 1.86
N ILE A 38 40.95 0.38 0.68
CA ILE A 38 41.83 0.12 -0.47
C ILE A 38 42.07 1.48 -1.14
N PRO A 39 43.33 1.96 -1.23
CA PRO A 39 43.64 3.23 -1.86
C PRO A 39 43.27 3.22 -3.35
N VAL A 40 42.73 4.34 -3.84
CA VAL A 40 42.36 4.57 -5.26
C VAL A 40 43.53 4.34 -6.22
N ASP A 41 44.77 4.42 -5.72
CA ASP A 41 45.99 4.12 -6.48
C ASP A 41 46.14 2.64 -6.86
N GLU A 42 45.48 1.69 -6.18
CA GLU A 42 45.51 0.26 -6.55
C GLU A 42 44.53 -0.08 -7.69
N LEU A 43 43.34 0.54 -7.71
CA LEU A 43 42.37 0.33 -8.80
C LEU A 43 42.86 0.91 -10.14
N THR A 44 43.61 2.01 -10.08
CA THR A 44 44.25 2.61 -11.26
C THR A 44 45.47 1.80 -11.74
N LYS A 45 46.16 1.10 -10.84
CA LYS A 45 47.23 0.13 -11.18
C LYS A 45 46.69 -1.16 -11.79
N MET A 46 45.47 -1.57 -11.46
CA MET A 46 44.82 -2.74 -12.07
C MET A 46 44.32 -2.47 -13.50
N ALA A 47 43.87 -1.25 -13.81
CA ALA A 47 43.40 -0.89 -15.15
C ALA A 47 44.53 -0.70 -16.18
N ASN A 48 45.75 -0.37 -15.74
CA ASN A 48 46.88 -0.03 -16.62
C ASN A 48 47.98 -1.10 -16.73
N LYS A 49 47.76 -2.32 -16.20
CA LYS A 49 48.74 -3.41 -16.31
C LYS A 49 48.51 -4.19 -17.61
N ALA A 50 49.00 -3.67 -18.73
CA ALA A 50 49.17 -4.45 -19.95
C ALA A 50 50.13 -5.62 -19.68
N PRO A 51 49.76 -6.88 -20.00
CA PRO A 51 50.64 -8.01 -19.78
C PRO A 51 51.75 -8.02 -20.84
N THR A 52 53.00 -8.02 -20.38
CA THR A 52 54.14 -8.47 -21.17
C THR A 52 53.93 -9.93 -21.60
N PRO A 53 54.37 -10.34 -22.81
CA PRO A 53 54.14 -11.68 -23.33
C PRO A 53 55.04 -12.68 -22.60
N GLY A 54 54.48 -13.39 -21.62
CA GLY A 54 55.14 -14.46 -20.88
C GLY A 54 54.21 -15.66 -20.75
N THR A 55 54.59 -16.75 -21.40
CA THR A 55 53.92 -18.05 -21.47
C THR A 55 53.54 -18.63 -20.11
N SER A 56 52.24 -18.81 -19.86
CA SER A 56 51.73 -19.86 -18.95
C SER A 56 50.26 -20.16 -19.23
N LYS A 57 49.99 -21.41 -19.64
CA LYS A 57 48.65 -21.96 -19.91
C LYS A 57 47.98 -22.32 -18.58
N ALA A 58 47.06 -21.48 -18.12
CA ALA A 58 46.02 -21.87 -17.18
C ALA A 58 44.67 -21.46 -17.78
N THR A 59 43.95 -22.44 -18.34
CA THR A 59 42.62 -22.26 -18.92
C THR A 59 41.59 -22.12 -17.82
N GLY A 60 41.43 -20.90 -17.29
CA GLY A 60 40.18 -20.51 -16.63
C GLY A 60 39.02 -20.55 -17.64
N PRO A 61 37.77 -20.75 -17.18
CA PRO A 61 36.60 -20.74 -18.05
C PRO A 61 36.52 -19.39 -18.76
N LYS A 62 36.83 -19.38 -20.05
CA LYS A 62 36.59 -18.23 -20.93
C LYS A 62 35.08 -18.01 -20.95
N LEU A 63 34.63 -16.89 -20.39
CA LEU A 63 33.30 -16.33 -20.67
C LEU A 63 33.24 -15.98 -22.17
N HIS A 64 33.02 -16.99 -23.00
CA HIS A 64 32.79 -16.87 -24.42
C HIS A 64 31.37 -16.34 -24.63
N GLY A 65 31.27 -15.01 -24.67
CA GLY A 65 30.00 -14.35 -24.90
C GLY A 65 30.08 -12.83 -24.85
N THR A 66 31.18 -12.22 -25.31
CA THR A 66 31.12 -10.80 -25.65
C THR A 66 30.24 -10.67 -26.89
N ILE A 67 29.02 -10.18 -26.70
CA ILE A 67 28.14 -9.78 -27.80
C ILE A 67 28.95 -8.82 -28.67
N SER A 68 29.07 -9.12 -29.96
CA SER A 68 29.78 -8.25 -30.90
C SER A 68 29.21 -6.84 -30.79
N LEU A 69 30.06 -5.82 -30.61
CA LEU A 69 29.64 -4.41 -30.51
C LEU A 69 28.72 -4.01 -31.67
N SER A 70 28.92 -4.62 -32.84
CA SER A 70 28.07 -4.46 -34.04
C SER A 70 26.60 -4.87 -33.88
N LEU A 71 26.25 -5.66 -32.87
CA LEU A 71 24.87 -6.04 -32.55
C LEU A 71 24.20 -5.05 -31.59
N LEU A 72 24.96 -4.44 -30.68
CA LEU A 72 24.44 -3.44 -29.73
C LEU A 72 24.08 -2.14 -30.44
N ASP A 73 24.86 -1.74 -31.46
CA ASP A 73 24.58 -0.55 -32.27
C ASP A 73 23.31 -0.67 -33.13
N ARG A 74 22.74 -1.87 -33.24
CA ARG A 74 21.50 -2.13 -34.02
C ARG A 74 20.24 -2.08 -33.18
N ILE A 75 20.36 -2.01 -31.85
CA ILE A 75 19.21 -1.95 -30.95
C ILE A 75 18.73 -0.48 -30.92
N PRO A 76 17.48 -0.20 -31.29
CA PRO A 76 16.93 1.16 -31.22
C PRO A 76 16.98 1.71 -29.78
N VAL A 77 17.18 3.02 -29.64
CA VAL A 77 17.30 3.68 -28.32
C VAL A 77 16.05 3.46 -27.47
N GLU A 78 14.89 3.37 -28.10
CA GLU A 78 13.59 3.13 -27.47
C GLU A 78 13.55 1.78 -26.76
N ILE A 79 14.27 0.77 -27.27
CA ILE A 79 14.37 -0.55 -26.63
C ILE A 79 15.25 -0.46 -25.38
N PHE A 80 16.34 0.31 -25.42
CA PHE A 80 17.17 0.52 -24.24
C PHE A 80 16.41 1.29 -23.15
N ASP A 81 15.69 2.36 -23.52
CA ASP A 81 14.86 3.11 -22.57
C ASP A 81 13.80 2.21 -21.95
N HIS A 82 13.12 1.38 -22.77
CA HIS A 82 12.16 0.42 -22.26
C HIS A 82 12.78 -0.60 -21.29
N ILE A 83 13.98 -1.11 -21.57
CA ILE A 83 14.69 -2.00 -20.64
C ILE A 83 15.03 -1.26 -19.35
N ILE A 84 15.60 -0.05 -19.45
CA ILE A 84 16.04 0.77 -18.32
C ILE A 84 14.86 1.14 -17.41
N ASP A 85 13.68 1.40 -17.98
CA ASP A 85 12.43 1.66 -17.24
C ASP A 85 11.97 0.48 -16.37
N HIS A 86 12.40 -0.74 -16.68
CA HIS A 86 12.06 -1.95 -15.93
C HIS A 86 13.20 -2.43 -15.03
N ILE A 87 14.36 -1.75 -15.02
CA ILE A 87 15.46 -2.08 -14.10
C ILE A 87 15.03 -1.68 -12.68
N PRO A 88 15.11 -2.58 -11.68
CA PRO A 88 14.81 -2.21 -10.31
C PRO A 88 15.72 -1.06 -9.84
N TYR A 89 15.16 -0.14 -9.05
CA TYR A 89 15.86 1.07 -8.62
C TYR A 89 17.25 0.79 -8.01
N SER A 90 17.39 -0.29 -7.23
CA SER A 90 18.65 -0.73 -6.63
C SER A 90 19.78 -1.05 -7.62
N HIS A 91 19.44 -1.36 -8.88
CA HIS A 91 20.39 -1.72 -9.93
C HIS A 91 20.68 -0.56 -10.90
N LEU A 92 19.93 0.53 -10.85
CA LEU A 92 20.14 1.69 -11.72
C LEU A 92 21.55 2.29 -11.59
N PRO A 93 22.16 2.47 -10.40
CA PRO A 93 23.51 3.03 -10.31
C PRO A 93 24.56 2.21 -11.05
N VAL A 94 24.43 0.87 -11.03
CA VAL A 94 25.31 -0.04 -11.76
C VAL A 94 25.04 0.05 -13.26
N ALA A 95 23.76 0.12 -13.67
CA ALA A 95 23.36 0.28 -15.06
C ALA A 95 23.92 1.57 -15.68
N ALA A 96 24.05 2.64 -14.91
CA ALA A 96 24.62 3.91 -15.36
C ALA A 96 26.10 3.78 -15.79
N LEU A 97 26.81 2.77 -15.28
CA LEU A 97 28.23 2.52 -15.57
C LEU A 97 28.44 1.59 -16.77
N VAL A 98 27.39 0.98 -17.31
CA VAL A 98 27.48 0.00 -18.40
C VAL A 98 27.96 0.67 -19.70
N ALA A 99 27.30 1.75 -20.10
CA ALA A 99 27.61 2.47 -21.33
C ALA A 99 27.21 3.94 -21.25
N ARG A 100 27.89 4.81 -22.02
CA ARG A 100 27.55 6.24 -22.09
C ARG A 100 26.16 6.50 -22.64
N SER A 101 25.66 5.65 -23.54
CA SER A 101 24.31 5.74 -24.11
C SER A 101 23.23 5.46 -23.06
N TRP A 102 23.50 4.60 -22.08
CA TRP A 102 22.55 4.28 -21.01
C TRP A 102 22.51 5.36 -19.93
N TYR A 103 23.63 6.08 -19.76
CA TYR A 103 23.81 7.00 -18.66
C TYR A 103 22.69 8.05 -18.55
N ALA A 104 22.25 8.64 -19.66
CA ALA A 104 21.23 9.69 -19.63
C ALA A 104 19.87 9.17 -19.14
N SER A 105 19.38 8.08 -19.71
CA SER A 105 18.10 7.46 -19.35
C SER A 105 18.11 6.87 -17.95
N VAL A 106 19.22 6.22 -17.58
CA VAL A 106 19.40 5.69 -16.21
C VAL A 106 19.40 6.81 -15.18
N VAL A 107 20.12 7.91 -15.44
CA VAL A 107 20.14 9.06 -14.53
C VAL A 107 18.78 9.74 -14.46
N HIS A 108 18.05 9.85 -15.58
CA HIS A 108 16.67 10.32 -15.54
C HIS A 108 15.81 9.46 -14.60
N ASN A 109 15.89 8.12 -14.70
CA ASN A 109 15.14 7.21 -13.83
C ASN A 109 15.60 7.27 -12.37
N LEU A 110 16.89 7.51 -12.10
CA LEU A 110 17.41 7.73 -10.75
C LEU A 110 16.84 9.00 -10.10
N TYR A 111 16.67 10.08 -10.87
CA TYR A 111 16.15 11.35 -10.34
C TYR A 111 14.63 11.51 -10.50
N ARG A 112 13.97 10.59 -11.18
CA ARG A 112 12.51 10.59 -11.36
C ARG A 112 11.77 10.51 -10.03
N ILE A 113 12.31 9.71 -9.11
CA ILE A 113 11.81 9.55 -7.74
C ILE A 113 12.93 9.98 -6.79
N VAL A 114 12.66 10.98 -5.95
CA VAL A 114 13.59 11.42 -4.90
C VAL A 114 13.04 10.98 -3.56
N GLU A 115 13.81 10.19 -2.82
CA GLU A 115 13.47 9.73 -1.47
C GLU A 115 14.38 10.47 -0.46
N ILE A 116 13.78 10.95 0.63
CA ILE A 116 14.47 11.67 1.70
C ILE A 116 14.06 11.02 3.03
N ASP A 117 14.91 10.13 3.53
CA ASP A 117 14.64 9.35 4.73
C ASP A 117 15.13 10.04 6.01
N SER A 118 16.08 10.98 5.87
CA SER A 118 16.77 11.59 6.99
C SER A 118 17.08 13.08 6.77
N ARG A 119 17.40 13.77 7.87
CA ARG A 119 17.82 15.18 7.80
C ARG A 119 19.17 15.31 7.08
N GLU A 120 20.06 14.33 7.24
CA GLU A 120 21.37 14.28 6.61
C GLU A 120 21.24 14.18 5.09
N GLU A 121 20.36 13.30 4.60
CA GLU A 121 20.05 13.17 3.18
C GLU A 121 19.42 14.45 2.61
N PHE A 122 18.47 15.04 3.34
CA PHE A 122 17.89 16.34 2.97
C PHE A 122 18.98 17.42 2.81
N ASN A 123 19.86 17.57 3.80
CA ASN A 123 20.94 18.55 3.77
C ASN A 123 21.91 18.28 2.62
N SER A 124 22.25 17.00 2.38
CA SER A 124 23.11 16.60 1.27
C SER A 124 22.50 16.96 -0.08
N LEU A 125 21.22 16.64 -0.30
CA LEU A 125 20.49 17.00 -1.51
C LEU A 125 20.40 18.52 -1.68
N ALA A 126 20.04 19.24 -0.62
CA ALA A 126 19.96 20.69 -0.65
C ALA A 126 21.31 21.31 -1.03
N MET A 127 22.41 20.86 -0.43
CA MET A 127 23.76 21.33 -0.76
C MET A 127 24.12 21.04 -2.22
N GLN A 128 23.82 19.83 -2.71
CA GLN A 128 24.08 19.46 -4.12
C GLN A 128 23.27 20.31 -5.10
N LEU A 129 21.99 20.58 -4.79
CA LEU A 129 21.15 21.47 -5.60
C LEU A 129 21.71 22.89 -5.65
N HIS A 130 22.30 23.39 -4.56
CA HIS A 130 22.93 24.71 -4.57
C HIS A 130 24.26 24.73 -5.34
N GLN A 131 25.04 23.65 -5.29
CA GLN A 131 26.40 23.63 -5.83
C GLN A 131 26.50 23.14 -7.29
N SER A 132 25.52 22.37 -7.78
CA SER A 132 25.62 21.67 -9.07
C SER A 132 24.46 21.95 -10.00
N ALA A 133 24.69 22.78 -11.02
CA ALA A 133 23.74 23.03 -12.12
C ALA A 133 23.32 21.75 -12.88
N ARG A 134 24.13 20.69 -12.78
CA ARG A 134 23.80 19.39 -13.35
C ARG A 134 22.72 18.69 -12.53
N VAL A 135 22.87 18.67 -11.20
CA VAL A 135 21.87 18.10 -10.29
C VAL A 135 20.57 18.89 -10.35
N GLN A 136 20.64 20.23 -10.43
CA GLN A 136 19.45 21.08 -10.63
C GLN A 136 18.65 20.67 -11.87
N ARG A 137 19.31 20.43 -13.01
CA ARG A 137 18.64 19.99 -14.25
C ARG A 137 17.96 18.64 -14.11
N TRP A 138 18.56 17.72 -13.37
CA TRP A 138 17.95 16.40 -13.12
C TRP A 138 16.80 16.47 -12.13
N ALA A 139 16.96 17.21 -11.03
CA ALA A 139 15.90 17.47 -10.06
C ALA A 139 14.69 18.16 -10.71
N ALA A 140 14.91 18.99 -11.73
CA ALA A 140 13.83 19.61 -12.48
C ALA A 140 12.91 18.59 -13.19
N SER A 141 13.39 17.36 -13.42
CA SER A 141 12.64 16.25 -14.01
C SER A 141 12.03 15.29 -12.98
N THR A 142 12.21 15.53 -11.68
CA THR A 142 11.64 14.71 -10.62
C THR A 142 10.12 14.79 -10.63
N GLU A 143 9.46 13.63 -10.73
CA GLU A 143 8.01 13.50 -10.75
C GLU A 143 7.43 13.15 -9.38
N GLU A 144 8.22 12.49 -8.53
CA GLU A 144 7.79 11.95 -7.25
C GLU A 144 8.80 12.28 -6.14
N LEU A 145 8.30 12.82 -5.03
CA LEU A 145 9.08 13.11 -3.83
C LEU A 145 8.48 12.31 -2.66
N VAL A 146 9.30 11.47 -2.05
CA VAL A 146 8.96 10.68 -0.87
C VAL A 146 9.78 11.20 0.30
N ILE A 147 9.13 11.54 1.40
CA ILE A 147 9.75 12.12 2.58
C ILE A 147 9.42 11.25 3.79
N GLY A 148 10.44 10.83 4.53
CA GLY A 148 10.31 10.03 5.73
C GLY A 148 10.60 8.54 5.51
N ARG A 149 11.04 7.88 6.58
CA ARG A 149 11.35 6.44 6.54
C ARG A 149 10.09 5.60 6.68
N PRO A 150 10.00 4.47 5.98
CA PRO A 150 9.02 3.45 6.29
C PRO A 150 9.27 2.86 7.68
N LEU A 151 8.39 3.17 8.64
CA LEU A 151 7.96 2.46 9.87
C LEU A 151 8.97 1.59 10.68
N SER A 152 10.28 1.76 10.54
CA SER A 152 11.23 1.12 11.45
C SER A 152 11.21 1.87 12.77
N LYS A 153 10.56 1.27 13.78
CA LYS A 153 10.19 1.79 15.12
C LYS A 153 11.33 2.38 15.99
N ALA A 154 12.55 2.52 15.47
CA ALA A 154 13.74 2.73 16.28
C ALA A 154 14.27 4.17 16.35
N HIS A 155 13.71 5.14 15.61
CA HIS A 155 14.31 6.49 15.52
C HIS A 155 13.30 7.59 15.87
N THR A 156 13.24 7.95 17.15
CA THR A 156 12.49 9.09 17.71
C THR A 156 13.18 10.45 17.47
N GLY A 157 13.90 10.59 16.35
CA GLY A 157 14.57 11.84 16.00
C GLY A 157 13.56 12.94 15.68
N PRO A 158 13.81 14.21 16.07
CA PRO A 158 12.89 15.30 15.80
C PRO A 158 12.72 15.54 14.29
N THR A 159 11.50 15.48 13.78
CA THR A 159 11.09 15.68 12.37
C THR A 159 11.09 17.17 11.95
N ALA A 160 11.79 18.03 12.68
CA ALA A 160 11.73 19.48 12.50
C ALA A 160 12.25 20.01 11.15
N TYR A 161 12.88 19.16 10.32
CA TYR A 161 13.33 19.55 8.99
C TYR A 161 12.21 19.53 7.95
N LEU A 162 11.08 18.84 8.21
CA LEU A 162 9.96 18.72 7.26
C LEU A 162 9.38 20.08 6.84
N ASP A 163 9.31 21.04 7.77
CA ASP A 163 8.76 22.38 7.51
C ASP A 163 9.62 23.17 6.50
N VAL A 164 10.90 22.83 6.38
CA VAL A 164 11.86 23.53 5.52
C VAL A 164 11.90 22.92 4.13
N ILE A 165 11.41 21.67 3.96
CA ILE A 165 11.49 20.95 2.69
C ILE A 165 10.77 21.70 1.56
N PRO A 166 9.51 22.15 1.70
CA PRO A 166 8.88 22.94 0.65
C PRO A 166 9.69 24.19 0.31
N ALA A 167 10.29 24.86 1.29
CA ALA A 167 11.01 26.13 1.08
C ALA A 167 12.29 25.95 0.29
N VAL A 168 12.97 24.82 0.50
CA VAL A 168 14.23 24.54 -0.16
C VAL A 168 14.02 23.88 -1.52
N LEU A 169 13.06 22.96 -1.65
CA LEU A 169 12.93 22.11 -2.85
C LEU A 169 11.95 22.62 -3.90
N SER A 170 10.97 23.46 -3.53
CA SER A 170 9.93 23.92 -4.47
C SER A 170 10.47 24.55 -5.75
N GLY A 171 11.51 25.39 -5.65
CA GLY A 171 12.16 26.01 -6.82
C GLY A 171 12.91 25.04 -7.73
N TRP A 172 13.26 23.84 -7.22
CA TRP A 172 14.07 22.85 -7.95
C TRP A 172 13.26 21.70 -8.52
N LEU A 173 12.01 21.51 -8.10
CA LEU A 173 11.15 20.38 -8.49
C LEU A 173 9.88 20.86 -9.23
N PRO A 174 9.97 21.65 -10.32
CA PRO A 174 8.80 22.15 -11.05
C PRO A 174 7.93 21.05 -11.67
N SER A 175 8.50 19.88 -11.96
CA SER A 175 7.79 18.72 -12.52
C SER A 175 7.17 17.81 -11.46
N LEU A 176 7.18 18.19 -10.19
CA LEU A 176 6.67 17.35 -9.11
C LEU A 176 5.16 17.14 -9.24
N ARG A 177 4.75 15.87 -9.37
CA ARG A 177 3.34 15.47 -9.52
C ARG A 177 2.83 14.63 -8.36
N LYS A 178 3.73 13.98 -7.62
CA LYS A 178 3.38 13.11 -6.49
C LYS A 178 4.22 13.49 -5.27
N LEU A 179 3.55 13.67 -4.14
CA LEU A 179 4.19 13.93 -2.86
C LEU A 179 3.69 12.90 -1.85
N THR A 180 4.64 12.20 -1.26
CA THR A 180 4.40 11.22 -0.20
C THR A 180 5.14 11.66 1.05
N ILE A 181 4.43 11.80 2.17
CA ILE A 181 5.00 12.14 3.47
C ILE A 181 4.71 10.99 4.43
N GLN A 182 5.73 10.22 4.79
CA GLN A 182 5.74 9.08 5.70
C GLN A 182 6.40 9.48 7.03
N SER A 183 5.85 10.50 7.67
CA SER A 183 6.42 11.03 8.90
C SER A 183 5.41 11.89 9.63
N GLU A 184 5.65 12.06 10.92
CA GLU A 184 4.90 12.96 11.78
C GLU A 184 5.06 14.39 11.28
N LEU A 185 4.09 14.85 10.47
CA LEU A 185 3.86 16.28 10.27
C LEU A 185 3.62 16.88 11.65
N ARG A 186 4.31 17.98 11.96
CA ARG A 186 4.11 18.66 13.22
C ARG A 186 2.66 19.13 13.30
N SER A 187 2.02 18.87 14.45
CA SER A 187 0.66 19.33 14.72
C SER A 187 0.48 20.83 14.45
N ARG A 188 1.50 21.66 14.70
CA ARG A 188 1.49 23.10 14.41
C ARG A 188 2.55 23.48 13.36
N MET A 189 2.19 23.37 12.10
CA MET A 189 3.00 23.90 11.01
C MET A 189 2.97 25.43 11.00
N GLN A 190 4.11 26.05 10.71
CA GLN A 190 4.19 27.51 10.54
C GLN A 190 3.36 27.97 9.33
N PRO A 191 2.67 29.12 9.35
CA PRO A 191 1.89 29.60 8.20
C PRO A 191 2.68 29.67 6.88
N VAL A 192 3.97 29.99 6.97
CA VAL A 192 4.90 30.01 5.82
C VAL A 192 4.99 28.66 5.12
N PHE A 193 4.86 27.54 5.85
CA PHE A 193 4.85 26.20 5.28
C PHE A 193 3.80 26.07 4.17
N TYR A 194 2.56 26.48 4.43
CA TYR A 194 1.46 26.37 3.47
C TYR A 194 1.64 27.29 2.26
N VAL A 195 2.13 28.51 2.47
CA VAL A 195 2.40 29.47 1.39
C VAL A 195 3.43 28.90 0.41
N VAL A 196 4.46 28.26 0.94
CA VAL A 196 5.51 27.67 0.14
C VAL A 196 5.06 26.35 -0.49
N LEU A 197 4.25 25.56 0.20
CA LEU A 197 3.70 24.30 -0.31
C LEU A 197 2.87 24.50 -1.59
N GLN A 198 2.22 25.66 -1.73
CA GLN A 198 1.49 26.07 -2.95
C GLN A 198 2.38 26.17 -4.21
N GLN A 199 3.71 26.22 -4.07
CA GLN A 199 4.61 26.27 -5.22
C GLN A 199 4.61 24.96 -6.02
N PHE A 200 4.19 23.83 -5.43
CA PHE A 200 4.00 22.56 -6.13
C PHE A 200 2.65 22.53 -6.89
N GLN A 201 2.44 23.47 -7.79
CA GLN A 201 1.16 23.67 -8.49
C GLN A 201 0.73 22.48 -9.36
N GLN A 202 1.70 21.67 -9.82
CA GLN A 202 1.49 20.51 -10.67
C GLN A 202 1.17 19.23 -9.88
N LEU A 203 1.04 19.32 -8.55
CA LEU A 203 0.78 18.15 -7.72
C LEU A 203 -0.60 17.54 -8.03
N VAL A 204 -0.60 16.27 -8.41
CA VAL A 204 -1.79 15.49 -8.75
C VAL A 204 -2.09 14.45 -7.67
N SER A 205 -1.08 13.97 -6.94
CA SER A 205 -1.21 12.93 -5.92
C SER A 205 -0.56 13.35 -4.62
N LEU A 206 -1.30 13.24 -3.52
CA LEU A 206 -0.82 13.46 -2.15
C LEU A 206 -1.05 12.21 -1.31
N ARG A 207 0.00 11.71 -0.68
CA ARG A 207 -0.08 10.65 0.33
C ARG A 207 0.47 11.16 1.65
N LEU A 208 -0.34 11.07 2.71
CA LEU A 208 0.07 11.38 4.08
C LEU A 208 -0.02 10.09 4.89
N THR A 209 1.08 9.70 5.52
CA THR A 209 1.20 8.49 6.32
C THR A 209 1.81 8.85 7.67
N ASP A 210 1.18 8.38 8.75
CA ASP A 210 1.59 8.66 10.15
C ASP A 210 1.64 10.16 10.50
N ALA A 211 0.80 10.98 9.87
CA ALA A 211 0.73 12.39 10.18
C ALA A 211 -0.14 12.64 11.43
N GLU A 212 0.33 13.52 12.32
CA GLU A 212 -0.44 14.03 13.45
C GLU A 212 -0.82 15.49 13.20
N LEU A 213 -2.11 15.76 12.97
CA LEU A 213 -2.61 17.10 12.75
C LEU A 213 -3.33 17.61 13.99
N ASP A 214 -3.17 18.90 14.28
CA ASP A 214 -3.89 19.54 15.39
C ASP A 214 -5.41 19.63 15.14
N SER A 215 -5.81 19.77 13.87
CA SER A 215 -7.18 20.03 13.44
C SER A 215 -7.43 19.53 12.01
N THR A 216 -8.71 19.33 11.66
CA THR A 216 -9.13 19.12 10.27
C THR A 216 -8.80 20.31 9.38
N MET A 217 -8.77 21.52 9.93
CA MET A 217 -8.44 22.72 9.18
C MET A 217 -7.00 22.70 8.67
N SER A 218 -6.07 22.10 9.41
CA SER A 218 -4.70 21.88 8.95
C SER A 218 -4.66 20.95 7.73
N LEU A 219 -5.45 19.86 7.74
CA LEU A 219 -5.59 18.98 6.57
C LEU A 219 -6.17 19.73 5.37
N VAL A 220 -7.23 20.52 5.58
CA VAL A 220 -7.84 21.35 4.53
C VAL A 220 -6.83 22.34 3.95
N ARG A 221 -6.01 23.00 4.80
CA ARG A 221 -4.96 23.92 4.35
C ARG A 221 -3.91 23.20 3.49
N VAL A 222 -3.50 21.99 3.86
CA VAL A 222 -2.59 21.18 3.04
C VAL A 222 -3.23 20.86 1.68
N ILE A 223 -4.45 20.32 1.67
CA ILE A 223 -5.15 19.95 0.43
C ILE A 223 -5.34 21.17 -0.49
N ARG A 224 -5.67 22.33 0.08
CA ARG A 224 -5.83 23.61 -0.64
C ARG A 224 -4.57 24.10 -1.34
N CYS A 225 -3.40 23.62 -0.96
CA CYS A 225 -2.16 24.00 -1.64
C CYS A 225 -2.07 23.41 -3.06
N PHE A 226 -2.93 22.44 -3.40
CA PHE A 226 -2.82 21.64 -4.62
C PHE A 226 -4.12 21.68 -5.44
N PRO A 227 -4.34 22.69 -6.30
CA PRO A 227 -5.58 22.83 -7.05
C PRO A 227 -5.81 21.71 -8.08
N LEU A 228 -4.76 21.02 -8.52
CA LEU A 228 -4.82 19.90 -9.47
C LEU A 228 -4.88 18.52 -8.78
N LEU A 229 -5.08 18.48 -7.47
CA LEU A 229 -5.10 17.24 -6.70
C LEU A 229 -6.25 16.34 -7.13
N LYS A 230 -5.92 15.12 -7.57
CA LYS A 230 -6.87 14.09 -8.00
C LYS A 230 -6.82 12.83 -7.14
N PHE A 231 -5.68 12.55 -6.52
CA PHE A 231 -5.45 11.35 -5.71
C PHE A 231 -5.06 11.77 -4.30
N LEU A 232 -5.84 11.35 -3.30
CA LEU A 232 -5.57 11.58 -1.90
C LEU A 232 -5.50 10.24 -1.17
N ALA A 233 -4.38 9.97 -0.51
CA ALA A 233 -4.21 8.81 0.34
C ALA A 233 -3.85 9.25 1.77
N LEU A 234 -4.63 8.83 2.74
CA LEU A 234 -4.45 9.14 4.16
C LEU A 234 -4.29 7.81 4.91
N SER A 235 -3.11 7.58 5.49
CA SER A 235 -2.78 6.35 6.20
C SER A 235 -2.36 6.68 7.64
N HIS A 236 -2.87 5.99 8.65
CA HIS A 236 -2.50 6.21 10.07
C HIS A 236 -2.62 7.67 10.54
N LEU A 237 -3.55 8.44 9.97
CA LEU A 237 -3.73 9.86 10.26
C LEU A 237 -4.43 10.07 11.62
N GLN A 238 -3.85 10.92 12.46
CA GLN A 238 -4.42 11.31 13.76
C GLN A 238 -4.78 12.80 13.77
N ILE A 239 -5.95 13.14 14.29
CA ILE A 239 -6.41 14.53 14.45
C ILE A 239 -6.70 14.79 15.94
N ALA A 240 -5.79 15.51 16.60
CA ALA A 240 -5.79 15.67 18.06
C ALA A 240 -6.91 16.59 18.60
N ASP A 241 -7.45 17.49 17.78
CA ASP A 241 -8.57 18.39 18.08
C ASP A 241 -8.41 19.18 19.39
N LYS A 242 -7.25 19.84 19.48
CA LYS A 242 -6.90 20.66 20.66
C LYS A 242 -7.55 22.05 20.62
N GLU A 243 -8.11 22.46 19.49
CA GLU A 243 -8.75 23.77 19.34
C GLU A 243 -10.28 23.65 19.39
N PRO A 244 -10.97 24.47 20.20
CA PRO A 244 -12.42 24.53 20.12
C PRO A 244 -12.82 24.95 18.69
N PRO A 245 -13.95 24.43 18.15
CA PRO A 245 -14.40 24.75 16.81
C PRO A 245 -14.66 26.25 16.71
N ALA A 246 -13.67 27.02 16.28
CA ALA A 246 -13.86 28.41 15.96
C ALA A 246 -14.90 28.43 14.85
N GLN A 247 -16.02 29.12 15.06
CA GLN A 247 -17.19 29.18 14.15
C GLN A 247 -16.90 29.84 12.79
N SER A 248 -15.63 29.88 12.37
CA SER A 248 -15.20 30.34 11.07
C SER A 248 -15.67 29.35 10.01
N ARG A 249 -16.89 29.60 9.50
CA ARG A 249 -17.39 29.10 8.22
C ARG A 249 -16.57 29.70 7.08
N ALA A 250 -15.26 29.47 7.07
CA ALA A 250 -14.48 29.71 5.87
C ALA A 250 -15.12 28.83 4.78
N PRO A 251 -15.54 29.41 3.64
CA PRO A 251 -16.16 28.63 2.57
C PRO A 251 -15.25 27.46 2.24
N TYR A 252 -15.82 26.25 2.23
CA TYR A 252 -15.09 25.04 1.89
C TYR A 252 -14.61 25.11 0.43
N CYS A 253 -13.65 24.25 0.07
CA CYS A 253 -12.85 24.43 -1.14
C CYS A 253 -13.59 23.96 -2.41
N ASP A 254 -14.42 24.81 -3.02
CA ASP A 254 -15.31 24.42 -4.12
C ASP A 254 -14.60 23.91 -5.40
N ALA A 255 -13.29 24.11 -5.52
CA ALA A 255 -12.51 23.82 -6.72
C ALA A 255 -11.93 22.39 -6.78
N ILE A 256 -11.65 21.73 -5.65
CA ILE A 256 -10.91 20.46 -5.67
C ILE A 256 -11.90 19.30 -5.82
N ARG A 257 -11.73 18.53 -6.90
CA ARG A 257 -12.56 17.36 -7.20
C ARG A 257 -11.68 16.11 -7.22
N LEU A 258 -11.78 15.30 -6.16
CA LEU A 258 -10.97 14.10 -6.03
C LEU A 258 -11.50 13.01 -6.97
N LYS A 259 -10.59 12.31 -7.64
CA LYS A 259 -10.90 11.12 -8.46
C LYS A 259 -10.62 9.83 -7.72
N SER A 260 -9.69 9.85 -6.77
CA SER A 260 -9.31 8.68 -5.97
C SER A 260 -9.07 9.07 -4.53
N LEU A 261 -9.65 8.30 -3.62
CA LEU A 261 -9.49 8.45 -2.18
C LEU A 261 -9.07 7.11 -1.59
N THR A 262 -8.06 7.14 -0.74
CA THR A 262 -7.60 5.99 0.02
C THR A 262 -7.53 6.37 1.49
N LEU A 263 -8.26 5.65 2.34
CA LEU A 263 -8.27 5.83 3.79
C LEU A 263 -7.77 4.54 4.45
N GLU A 264 -6.59 4.56 5.03
CA GLU A 264 -5.94 3.39 5.64
C GLU A 264 -5.68 3.65 7.13
N PHE A 265 -6.11 2.75 7.99
CA PHE A 265 -5.84 2.71 9.43
C PHE A 265 -6.07 4.06 10.15
N VAL A 266 -7.07 4.82 9.71
CA VAL A 266 -7.48 6.09 10.32
C VAL A 266 -8.34 5.80 11.55
N GLU A 267 -8.01 6.41 12.68
CA GLU A 267 -8.78 6.24 13.93
C GLU A 267 -10.21 6.77 13.80
N GLY A 268 -11.22 6.09 14.36
CA GLY A 268 -12.64 6.42 14.19
C GLY A 268 -13.02 7.88 14.42
N LYS A 269 -12.48 8.55 15.46
CA LYS A 269 -12.73 9.99 15.71
C LYS A 269 -12.12 10.89 14.64
N SER A 270 -10.94 10.53 14.16
CA SER A 270 -10.27 11.25 13.06
C SER A 270 -11.01 11.01 11.75
N LEU A 271 -11.46 9.78 11.51
CA LEU A 271 -12.23 9.38 10.34
C LEU A 271 -13.52 10.19 10.21
N GLU A 272 -14.33 10.29 11.26
CA GLU A 272 -15.56 11.08 11.28
C GLU A 272 -15.31 12.52 10.83
N LYS A 273 -14.29 13.16 11.41
CA LYS A 273 -13.93 14.54 11.10
C LYS A 273 -13.42 14.72 9.66
N ILE A 274 -12.64 13.76 9.16
CA ILE A 274 -12.16 13.75 7.78
C ILE A 274 -13.34 13.58 6.82
N VAL A 275 -14.25 12.66 7.10
CA VAL A 275 -15.44 12.41 6.29
C VAL A 275 -16.35 13.64 6.28
N ASP A 276 -16.61 14.24 7.44
CA ASP A 276 -17.38 15.49 7.55
C ASP A 276 -16.79 16.58 6.66
N MET A 277 -15.46 16.75 6.71
CA MET A 277 -14.75 17.72 5.89
C MET A 277 -14.84 17.41 4.40
N LEU A 278 -14.61 16.16 3.98
CA LEU A 278 -14.63 15.75 2.57
C LEU A 278 -16.03 15.86 1.96
N VAL A 279 -17.07 15.47 2.71
CA VAL A 279 -18.46 15.56 2.28
C VAL A 279 -18.92 17.02 2.23
N SER A 280 -18.62 17.81 3.26
CA SER A 280 -19.02 19.24 3.32
C SER A 280 -18.31 20.12 2.28
N SER A 281 -17.19 19.65 1.73
CA SER A 281 -16.45 20.33 0.67
C SER A 281 -16.76 19.83 -0.73
N GLU A 282 -17.73 18.91 -0.88
CA GLU A 282 -18.12 18.28 -2.14
C GLU A 282 -16.94 17.60 -2.90
N MET A 283 -15.82 17.34 -2.23
CA MET A 283 -14.61 16.78 -2.85
C MET A 283 -14.86 15.37 -3.39
N CYS A 284 -15.83 14.65 -2.81
CA CYS A 284 -16.19 13.28 -3.14
C CYS A 284 -17.18 13.14 -4.31
N THR A 285 -17.80 14.23 -4.78
CA THR A 285 -18.85 14.17 -5.83
C THR A 285 -18.37 13.59 -7.18
N GLN A 286 -17.07 13.63 -7.47
CA GLN A 286 -16.46 13.06 -8.67
C GLN A 286 -15.57 11.85 -8.38
N LEU A 287 -15.73 11.24 -7.21
CA LEU A 287 -14.86 10.16 -6.75
C LEU A 287 -15.07 8.91 -7.60
N GLU A 288 -14.09 8.58 -8.44
CA GLU A 288 -14.14 7.40 -9.31
C GLU A 288 -13.65 6.13 -8.59
N ARG A 289 -12.71 6.27 -7.66
CA ARG A 289 -12.11 5.17 -6.90
C ARG A 289 -12.08 5.47 -5.42
N PHE A 290 -12.59 4.54 -4.62
CA PHE A 290 -12.52 4.63 -3.17
C PHE A 290 -11.94 3.34 -2.60
N THR A 291 -10.87 3.47 -1.82
CA THR A 291 -10.27 2.37 -1.07
C THR A 291 -10.31 2.70 0.41
N VAL A 292 -10.82 1.78 1.21
CA VAL A 292 -10.82 1.89 2.66
C VAL A 292 -10.14 0.67 3.26
N ALA A 293 -9.30 0.89 4.25
CA ALA A 293 -8.62 -0.14 5.03
C ALA A 293 -8.66 0.27 6.50
N LEU A 294 -9.74 0.05 7.23
CA LEU A 294 -9.74 0.49 8.63
C LEU A 294 -8.98 -0.49 9.52
N LYS A 295 -8.34 0.06 10.55
CA LYS A 295 -7.79 -0.74 11.63
C LYS A 295 -9.00 -1.24 12.40
N GLY A 296 -9.39 -2.50 12.22
CA GLY A 296 -10.50 -3.03 13.00
C GLY A 296 -10.19 -2.79 14.48
N VAL A 297 -11.13 -2.15 15.17
CA VAL A 297 -11.01 -1.96 16.61
C VAL A 297 -10.91 -3.36 17.20
N ILE A 298 -9.73 -3.76 17.70
CA ILE A 298 -9.64 -4.95 18.55
C ILE A 298 -10.68 -4.69 19.62
N ARG A 299 -11.76 -5.46 19.61
CA ARG A 299 -12.74 -5.42 20.68
C ARG A 299 -11.99 -5.92 21.90
N GLU A 300 -11.32 -5.02 22.62
CA GLU A 300 -10.91 -5.32 23.98
C GLU A 300 -12.20 -5.72 24.69
N PRO A 301 -12.33 -6.97 25.15
CA PRO A 301 -13.60 -7.53 25.58
C PRO A 301 -14.20 -6.84 26.81
N LEU A 302 -13.48 -5.87 27.38
CA LEU A 302 -13.83 -5.12 28.56
C LEU A 302 -14.11 -3.63 28.30
N GLN A 303 -13.76 -3.09 27.13
CA GLN A 303 -14.12 -1.71 26.81
C GLN A 303 -15.51 -1.72 26.16
N LYS A 304 -16.45 -0.97 26.75
CA LYS A 304 -17.78 -0.74 26.16
C LYS A 304 -17.58 -0.41 24.69
N PRO A 305 -18.29 -1.09 23.76
CA PRO A 305 -18.10 -0.90 22.33
C PRO A 305 -18.25 0.58 22.02
N THR A 306 -17.13 1.25 21.74
CA THR A 306 -17.16 2.51 21.02
C THR A 306 -17.80 2.15 19.69
N SER A 307 -19.00 2.68 19.46
CA SER A 307 -19.98 2.04 18.58
C SER A 307 -19.42 1.82 17.17
N PRO A 308 -19.20 0.57 16.71
CA PRO A 308 -18.71 0.26 15.35
C PRO A 308 -19.66 0.77 14.26
N GLU A 309 -20.90 1.09 14.63
CA GLU A 309 -21.88 1.80 13.81
C GLU A 309 -21.40 3.19 13.36
N LEU A 310 -20.53 3.86 14.13
CA LEU A 310 -19.99 5.17 13.76
C LEU A 310 -19.10 5.05 12.52
N GLU A 311 -18.13 4.15 12.50
CA GLU A 311 -17.17 4.03 11.39
C GLU A 311 -17.86 3.61 10.09
N GLY A 312 -18.75 2.61 10.15
CA GLY A 312 -19.54 2.17 9.00
C GLY A 312 -20.40 3.31 8.42
N GLY A 313 -21.04 4.09 9.29
CA GLY A 313 -21.82 5.25 8.88
C GLY A 313 -21.00 6.33 8.18
N GLN A 314 -19.73 6.53 8.56
CA GLN A 314 -18.85 7.49 7.88
C GLN A 314 -18.47 7.04 6.47
N ILE A 315 -18.15 5.77 6.29
CA ILE A 315 -17.84 5.21 4.96
C ILE A 315 -19.09 5.26 4.07
N GLU A 316 -20.27 4.94 4.61
CA GLU A 316 -21.54 5.04 3.89
C GLU A 316 -21.83 6.46 3.41
N ARG A 317 -21.51 7.48 4.21
CA ARG A 317 -21.64 8.89 3.79
C ARG A 317 -20.78 9.23 2.58
N ILE A 318 -19.53 8.77 2.53
CA ILE A 318 -18.66 8.96 1.35
C ILE A 318 -19.24 8.22 0.14
N LEU A 319 -19.68 6.97 0.31
CA LEU A 319 -20.27 6.16 -0.76
C LEU A 319 -21.52 6.82 -1.33
N LYS A 320 -22.39 7.35 -0.47
CA LYS A 320 -23.59 8.10 -0.84
C LYS A 320 -23.24 9.38 -1.61
N GLU A 321 -22.31 10.17 -1.09
CA GLU A 321 -21.89 11.45 -1.70
C GLU A 321 -21.20 11.24 -3.05
N SER A 322 -20.47 10.13 -3.23
CA SER A 322 -19.82 9.79 -4.50
C SER A 322 -20.82 9.45 -5.61
N GLY A 323 -22.02 8.99 -5.24
CA GLY A 323 -23.11 8.69 -6.17
C GLY A 323 -22.69 7.83 -7.36
N PRO A 324 -23.17 8.12 -8.58
CA PRO A 324 -22.86 7.34 -9.77
C PRO A 324 -21.43 7.54 -10.28
N ALA A 325 -20.68 8.53 -9.80
CA ALA A 325 -19.30 8.74 -10.26
C ALA A 325 -18.36 7.57 -9.85
N LEU A 326 -18.72 6.84 -8.78
CA LEU A 326 -17.92 5.76 -8.23
C LEU A 326 -17.91 4.53 -9.14
N LYS A 327 -16.74 4.26 -9.73
CA LYS A 327 -16.51 3.10 -10.62
C LYS A 327 -15.82 1.94 -9.92
N SER A 328 -15.07 2.21 -8.85
CA SER A 328 -14.28 1.21 -8.14
C SER A 328 -14.37 1.42 -6.63
N PHE A 329 -14.81 0.41 -5.91
CA PHE A 329 -14.77 0.36 -4.45
C PHE A 329 -13.92 -0.82 -4.00
N ARG A 330 -13.04 -0.59 -3.02
CA ARG A 330 -12.20 -1.63 -2.44
C ARG A 330 -12.13 -1.50 -0.94
N GLU A 331 -12.56 -2.55 -0.27
CA GLU A 331 -12.37 -2.77 1.16
C GLU A 331 -11.09 -3.60 1.37
N GLN A 332 -10.18 -3.11 2.20
CA GLN A 332 -8.93 -3.77 2.59
C GLN A 332 -8.84 -3.81 4.11
N ASN A 333 -9.66 -4.58 4.77
CA ASN A 333 -9.48 -4.74 6.21
C ASN A 333 -8.27 -5.66 6.46
N ASP A 334 -7.51 -5.35 7.51
CA ASP A 334 -6.44 -6.25 7.94
C ASP A 334 -7.10 -7.49 8.56
N PRO A 335 -6.79 -8.70 8.06
CA PRO A 335 -7.40 -9.91 8.57
C PRO A 335 -7.18 -10.15 10.07
N ALA A 336 -6.19 -9.47 10.68
CA ALA A 336 -5.88 -9.57 12.11
C ALA A 336 -7.03 -9.05 12.99
N TYR A 337 -7.84 -8.13 12.49
CA TYR A 337 -8.85 -7.45 13.28
C TYR A 337 -10.28 -8.00 13.10
N GLY A 338 -10.43 -9.05 12.30
CA GLY A 338 -11.54 -10.01 12.38
C GLY A 338 -12.97 -9.52 12.09
N LEU A 339 -13.19 -8.26 11.73
CA LEU A 339 -14.53 -7.73 11.48
C LEU A 339 -14.51 -6.80 10.26
N GLY A 340 -15.24 -7.20 9.20
CA GLY A 340 -15.55 -6.32 8.08
C GLY A 340 -16.64 -5.30 8.44
N PHE A 341 -16.91 -4.34 7.54
CA PHE A 341 -18.01 -3.40 7.76
C PHE A 341 -19.34 -4.14 7.70
N PRO A 342 -20.20 -4.05 8.73
CA PRO A 342 -21.56 -4.51 8.58
C PRO A 342 -22.31 -3.57 7.64
N HIS A 343 -22.67 -4.06 6.45
CA HIS A 343 -23.72 -3.52 5.57
C HIS A 343 -23.42 -2.16 4.94
N LEU A 344 -22.47 -2.12 3.99
CA LEU A 344 -22.24 -0.92 3.21
C LEU A 344 -23.36 -0.70 2.17
N SER A 345 -24.05 0.44 2.27
CA SER A 345 -25.08 0.81 1.28
C SER A 345 -24.44 1.30 -0.03
N LEU A 346 -24.46 0.46 -1.06
CA LEU A 346 -24.01 0.78 -2.42
C LEU A 346 -25.16 1.18 -3.34
N GLU A 347 -26.26 1.70 -2.77
CA GLU A 347 -27.48 1.97 -3.53
C GLU A 347 -27.34 3.12 -4.53
N ASN A 348 -26.50 4.10 -4.22
CA ASN A 348 -26.29 5.30 -5.05
C ASN A 348 -25.20 5.10 -6.12
N ASN A 349 -24.43 4.01 -6.07
CA ASN A 349 -23.28 3.78 -6.94
C ASN A 349 -23.66 2.96 -8.18
N THR A 350 -24.53 3.53 -9.02
CA THR A 350 -25.14 2.80 -10.16
C THR A 350 -24.17 2.45 -11.29
N ASP A 351 -23.02 3.11 -11.40
CA ASP A 351 -21.99 2.84 -12.40
C ASP A 351 -20.77 2.09 -11.84
N LEU A 352 -20.89 1.49 -10.66
CA LEU A 352 -19.82 0.71 -10.03
C LEU A 352 -19.45 -0.49 -10.93
N ARG A 353 -18.20 -0.54 -11.40
CA ARG A 353 -17.68 -1.59 -12.30
C ARG A 353 -16.82 -2.62 -11.58
N TYR A 354 -16.09 -2.17 -10.57
CA TYR A 354 -15.19 -2.99 -9.77
C TYR A 354 -15.57 -2.90 -8.30
N LEU A 355 -15.76 -4.06 -7.69
CA LEU A 355 -16.08 -4.19 -6.28
C LEU A 355 -15.13 -5.21 -5.65
N ASN A 356 -14.42 -4.82 -4.60
CA ASN A 356 -13.64 -5.73 -3.78
C ASN A 356 -14.17 -5.69 -2.35
N LEU A 357 -14.71 -6.82 -1.92
CA LEU A 357 -15.31 -7.06 -0.61
C LEU A 357 -14.45 -8.04 0.19
N GLN A 358 -14.54 -7.92 1.51
CA GLN A 358 -13.94 -8.90 2.40
C GLN A 358 -15.00 -9.55 3.30
N ILE A 359 -15.03 -10.88 3.29
CA ILE A 359 -15.83 -11.70 4.18
C ILE A 359 -14.90 -12.32 5.21
N TYR A 360 -15.32 -12.26 6.46
CA TYR A 360 -14.61 -12.83 7.58
C TYR A 360 -15.27 -14.13 8.01
N VAL A 361 -14.50 -15.22 7.94
CA VAL A 361 -14.92 -16.53 8.44
C VAL A 361 -13.92 -16.96 9.51
N SER A 362 -14.12 -16.44 10.73
CA SER A 362 -13.30 -16.82 11.88
C SER A 362 -13.78 -18.12 12.52
N LEU A 363 -12.87 -19.09 12.67
CA LEU A 363 -13.06 -20.23 13.56
C LEU A 363 -12.71 -19.79 14.98
N ASP A 364 -13.70 -19.41 15.79
CA ASP A 364 -13.45 -19.22 17.21
C ASP A 364 -13.16 -20.58 17.88
N VAL A 365 -11.96 -20.73 18.44
CA VAL A 365 -11.46 -21.98 19.06
C VAL A 365 -12.05 -22.20 20.45
N ASP A 366 -12.79 -21.25 21.01
CA ASP A 366 -13.20 -21.33 22.41
C ASP A 366 -14.33 -22.35 22.67
N VAL A 367 -14.74 -23.12 21.65
CA VAL A 367 -15.64 -24.28 21.79
C VAL A 367 -14.85 -25.59 21.66
N VAL A 368 -13.77 -25.73 22.42
CA VAL A 368 -13.29 -27.07 22.81
C VAL A 368 -14.21 -27.51 23.96
N PRO A 369 -15.01 -28.58 23.81
CA PRO A 369 -15.77 -29.11 24.92
C PRO A 369 -14.79 -29.38 26.08
N PRO A 370 -15.12 -28.96 27.31
CA PRO A 370 -14.18 -28.95 28.44
C PRO A 370 -13.53 -30.32 28.71
N ASP A 371 -14.12 -31.38 28.18
CA ASP A 371 -13.79 -32.76 28.44
C ASP A 371 -12.77 -33.35 27.45
N ILE A 372 -12.47 -32.67 26.34
CA ILE A 372 -11.74 -33.30 25.22
C ILE A 372 -10.22 -33.03 25.26
N TYR A 373 -9.74 -31.87 25.73
CA TYR A 373 -8.29 -31.58 25.85
C TYR A 373 -7.95 -30.55 26.97
N PRO A 374 -7.87 -30.94 28.25
CA PRO A 374 -7.51 -30.02 29.35
C PRO A 374 -6.11 -29.40 29.20
N GLU A 375 -5.15 -30.14 28.64
CA GLU A 375 -3.75 -29.71 28.45
C GLU A 375 -3.61 -28.54 27.45
N ILE A 376 -4.47 -28.50 26.43
CA ILE A 376 -4.47 -27.43 25.41
C ILE A 376 -5.10 -26.16 25.99
N ARG A 377 -6.15 -26.32 26.80
CA ARG A 377 -6.79 -25.20 27.49
C ARG A 377 -5.81 -24.51 28.45
N GLU A 378 -4.99 -25.27 29.14
CA GLU A 378 -3.96 -24.75 30.03
C GLU A 378 -2.87 -24.00 29.26
N LYS A 379 -2.37 -24.55 28.13
CA LYS A 379 -1.42 -23.86 27.26
C LYS A 379 -1.99 -22.58 26.62
N LEU A 380 -3.25 -22.60 26.17
CA LEU A 380 -3.92 -21.42 25.62
C LEU A 380 -4.18 -20.36 26.71
N ALA A 381 -4.56 -20.77 27.92
CA ALA A 381 -4.75 -19.88 29.07
C ALA A 381 -3.44 -19.25 29.57
N GLN A 382 -2.32 -19.98 29.49
CA GLN A 382 -0.98 -19.46 29.85
C GLN A 382 -0.40 -18.54 28.78
N THR A 383 -0.78 -18.70 27.51
CA THR A 383 -0.23 -17.91 26.39
C THR A 383 -1.09 -16.69 26.04
N ARG A 384 -2.39 -16.69 26.39
CA ARG A 384 -3.30 -15.57 26.13
C ARG A 384 -3.53 -14.72 27.39
N VAL A 385 -2.78 -13.64 27.50
CA VAL A 385 -3.11 -12.52 28.40
C VAL A 385 -4.39 -11.84 27.88
N GLY A 386 -5.54 -12.13 28.49
CA GLY A 386 -6.63 -11.15 28.68
C GLY A 386 -7.68 -10.94 27.58
N LEU A 387 -7.86 -11.83 26.61
CA LEU A 387 -8.97 -11.73 25.63
C LEU A 387 -10.06 -12.79 25.85
N HIS A 388 -11.07 -12.44 26.65
CA HIS A 388 -12.33 -13.17 26.75
C HIS A 388 -13.23 -12.85 25.55
N ILE A 389 -13.11 -13.59 24.46
CA ILE A 389 -14.08 -13.52 23.35
C ILE A 389 -15.27 -14.42 23.72
N PRO A 390 -16.54 -13.98 23.60
CA PRO A 390 -17.69 -14.82 23.91
C PRO A 390 -17.75 -16.04 22.97
N ALA A 391 -17.38 -17.20 23.51
CA ALA A 391 -17.48 -18.52 22.87
C ALA A 391 -18.93 -18.85 22.51
N GLN A 392 -19.25 -19.13 21.24
CA GLN A 392 -20.48 -19.88 20.91
C GLN A 392 -20.70 -20.39 19.47
N PHE A 393 -19.89 -20.06 18.46
CA PHE A 393 -20.24 -20.44 17.08
C PHE A 393 -19.36 -21.57 16.53
N GLY A 394 -19.95 -22.74 16.26
CA GLY A 394 -19.28 -23.81 15.51
C GLY A 394 -18.99 -23.37 14.06
N LEU A 395 -18.00 -23.98 13.39
CA LEU A 395 -17.54 -23.63 12.03
C LEU A 395 -18.68 -23.36 11.03
N ALA A 396 -19.69 -24.24 11.07
CA ALA A 396 -20.81 -24.15 10.15
C ALA A 396 -21.73 -22.95 10.44
N GLN A 397 -21.77 -22.45 11.68
CA GLN A 397 -22.48 -21.21 12.03
C GLN A 397 -21.69 -19.99 11.54
N THR A 398 -20.36 -20.01 11.62
CA THR A 398 -19.50 -18.96 11.04
C THR A 398 -19.71 -18.86 9.53
N TRP A 399 -19.71 -20.00 8.81
CA TRP A 399 -20.01 -20.00 7.37
C TRP A 399 -21.42 -19.49 7.07
N ALA A 400 -22.42 -19.90 7.85
CA ALA A 400 -23.78 -19.40 7.67
C ALA A 400 -23.86 -17.87 7.88
N ARG A 401 -23.11 -17.33 8.85
CA ARG A 401 -22.99 -15.90 9.08
C ARG A 401 -22.28 -15.20 7.92
N GLY A 402 -21.12 -15.68 7.50
CA GLY A 402 -20.39 -15.11 6.36
C GLY A 402 -21.21 -15.15 5.06
N ALA A 403 -22.02 -16.21 4.86
CA ALA A 403 -22.96 -16.30 3.75
C ALA A 403 -24.11 -15.28 3.84
N GLN A 404 -24.62 -15.01 5.04
CA GLN A 404 -25.61 -13.96 5.27
C GLN A 404 -25.04 -12.57 5.06
N GLU A 405 -23.83 -12.30 5.55
CA GLU A 405 -23.11 -11.04 5.34
C GLU A 405 -22.87 -10.81 3.84
N LEU A 406 -22.33 -11.80 3.13
CA LEU A 406 -22.19 -11.75 1.67
C LEU A 406 -23.53 -11.52 0.97
N GLY A 407 -24.57 -12.24 1.37
CA GLY A 407 -25.91 -12.07 0.83
C GLY A 407 -26.41 -10.63 1.01
N ALA A 408 -26.23 -10.05 2.20
CA ALA A 408 -26.62 -8.68 2.49
C ALA A 408 -25.84 -7.65 1.66
N GLU A 409 -24.51 -7.79 1.55
CA GLU A 409 -23.67 -6.91 0.72
C GLU A 409 -24.07 -6.97 -0.76
N LEU A 410 -24.26 -8.18 -1.31
CA LEU A 410 -24.71 -8.36 -2.69
C LEU A 410 -26.14 -7.83 -2.91
N MET A 411 -26.97 -7.89 -1.87
CA MET A 411 -28.30 -7.29 -1.88
C MET A 411 -28.26 -5.77 -1.79
N ALA A 412 -27.18 -5.14 -1.33
CA ALA A 412 -27.01 -3.69 -1.34
C ALA A 412 -26.59 -3.16 -2.73
N VAL A 413 -25.84 -3.97 -3.51
CA VAL A 413 -25.41 -3.58 -4.86
C VAL A 413 -26.61 -3.28 -5.77
N ARG A 414 -26.61 -2.10 -6.40
CA ARG A 414 -27.58 -1.68 -7.43
C ARG A 414 -26.98 -1.52 -8.83
N SER A 415 -25.66 -1.50 -8.96
CA SER A 415 -24.98 -1.30 -10.24
C SER A 415 -25.24 -2.43 -11.23
N ALA A 416 -25.82 -2.11 -12.39
CA ALA A 416 -25.89 -3.01 -13.54
C ALA A 416 -24.60 -2.99 -14.38
N ALA A 417 -23.65 -2.12 -14.05
CA ALA A 417 -22.36 -1.98 -14.72
C ALA A 417 -21.25 -2.82 -14.07
N LEU A 418 -21.56 -3.63 -13.04
CA LEU A 418 -20.55 -4.41 -12.34
C LEU A 418 -19.98 -5.49 -13.26
N GLU A 419 -18.68 -5.39 -13.55
CA GLU A 419 -17.95 -6.28 -14.46
C GLU A 419 -17.06 -7.25 -13.70
N HIS A 420 -16.51 -6.82 -12.56
CA HIS A 420 -15.55 -7.58 -11.77
C HIS A 420 -15.84 -7.46 -10.28
N LEU A 421 -15.94 -8.60 -9.62
CA LEU A 421 -16.05 -8.73 -8.17
C LEU A 421 -14.84 -9.50 -7.63
N VAL A 422 -14.22 -8.99 -6.57
CA VAL A 422 -13.24 -9.72 -5.78
C VAL A 422 -13.82 -9.95 -4.40
N VAL A 423 -13.81 -11.18 -3.93
CA VAL A 423 -14.25 -11.54 -2.58
C VAL A 423 -13.10 -12.20 -1.85
N HIS A 424 -12.56 -11.50 -0.86
CA HIS A 424 -11.62 -12.10 0.06
C HIS A 424 -12.38 -12.88 1.12
N VAL A 425 -12.02 -14.14 1.34
CA VAL A 425 -12.57 -15.00 2.39
C VAL A 425 -11.43 -15.26 3.35
N ASN A 426 -11.41 -14.49 4.44
CA ASN A 426 -10.41 -14.61 5.48
C ASN A 426 -10.76 -15.79 6.39
N LEU A 427 -9.88 -16.80 6.41
CA LEU A 427 -10.02 -18.04 7.18
C LEU A 427 -8.89 -18.15 8.18
N THR A 428 -9.20 -18.11 9.47
CA THR A 428 -8.22 -18.42 10.51
C THR A 428 -8.36 -19.89 10.87
N LEU A 429 -7.38 -20.72 10.52
CA LEU A 429 -7.37 -22.16 10.77
C LEU A 429 -6.59 -22.47 12.05
N PHE A 430 -7.20 -23.25 12.94
CA PHE A 430 -6.55 -23.77 14.14
C PHE A 430 -6.44 -25.31 14.03
N ASP A 431 -5.34 -25.87 14.53
CA ASP A 431 -4.86 -27.26 14.27
C ASP A 431 -5.89 -28.38 14.45
N LEU A 432 -6.89 -28.19 15.30
CA LEU A 432 -7.72 -29.28 15.82
C LEU A 432 -8.90 -29.70 14.91
N TYR A 433 -9.26 -28.94 13.87
CA TYR A 433 -10.55 -29.14 13.17
C TYR A 433 -10.47 -29.69 11.73
N LEU A 434 -9.27 -29.86 11.15
CA LEU A 434 -9.17 -30.18 9.71
C LEU A 434 -9.60 -31.59 9.32
N LYS A 435 -9.74 -32.54 10.26
CA LYS A 435 -9.94 -33.96 9.93
C LYS A 435 -11.37 -34.50 10.02
N GLN A 436 -12.29 -33.90 10.79
CA GLN A 436 -13.59 -34.54 11.09
C GLN A 436 -14.85 -33.73 10.73
N ASP A 437 -14.78 -32.42 10.49
CA ASP A 437 -16.01 -31.59 10.47
C ASP A 437 -16.48 -31.07 9.09
N VAL A 438 -15.78 -31.41 8.00
CA VAL A 438 -16.10 -30.86 6.66
C VAL A 438 -17.48 -31.29 6.18
N ARG A 439 -17.80 -32.59 6.30
CA ARG A 439 -19.04 -33.14 5.77
C ARG A 439 -20.25 -32.62 6.55
N ALA A 440 -20.15 -32.59 7.87
CA ALA A 440 -21.15 -31.97 8.75
C ALA A 440 -21.32 -30.48 8.45
N CYS A 441 -20.22 -29.77 8.16
CA CYS A 441 -20.26 -28.37 7.75
C CYS A 441 -20.97 -28.19 6.40
N MET A 442 -20.65 -29.01 5.39
CA MET A 442 -21.31 -28.99 4.08
C MET A 442 -22.80 -29.28 4.17
N ASP A 443 -23.19 -30.32 4.91
CA ASP A 443 -24.59 -30.69 5.10
C ASP A 443 -25.34 -29.57 5.84
N MET A 444 -24.73 -28.94 6.84
CA MET A 444 -25.35 -27.84 7.56
C MET A 444 -25.42 -26.55 6.74
N ILE A 445 -24.40 -26.24 5.94
CA ILE A 445 -24.41 -25.08 5.03
C ILE A 445 -25.48 -25.29 3.98
N ALA A 446 -25.54 -26.45 3.33
CA ALA A 446 -26.60 -26.79 2.38
C ALA A 446 -27.98 -26.64 3.04
N ASN A 447 -28.18 -27.23 4.22
CA ASN A 447 -29.46 -27.17 4.93
C ASN A 447 -29.83 -25.75 5.42
N ARG A 448 -28.87 -24.94 5.87
CA ARG A 448 -29.11 -23.57 6.39
C ARG A 448 -29.17 -22.51 5.31
N MET A 449 -28.52 -22.70 4.17
CA MET A 449 -28.67 -21.85 2.97
C MET A 449 -30.12 -21.83 2.48
N HIS A 450 -30.97 -22.76 2.91
CA HIS A 450 -32.39 -22.74 2.59
C HIS A 450 -33.22 -21.72 3.39
N ALA A 451 -32.73 -21.15 4.50
CA ALA A 451 -33.57 -20.55 5.54
C ALA A 451 -33.75 -19.00 5.56
N LYS A 452 -33.02 -18.18 4.77
CA LYS A 452 -33.19 -16.69 4.70
C LYS A 452 -32.31 -16.09 3.58
N PRO A 453 -32.38 -14.77 3.23
CA PRO A 453 -32.15 -14.31 1.85
C PRO A 453 -30.86 -14.88 1.30
N ARG A 454 -31.02 -15.71 0.27
CA ARG A 454 -29.93 -16.58 -0.15
C ARG A 454 -28.92 -15.69 -0.84
N PRO A 455 -27.61 -15.79 -0.54
CA PRO A 455 -26.61 -15.18 -1.39
C PRO A 455 -26.84 -15.55 -2.86
N HIS A 456 -27.37 -16.76 -3.11
CA HIS A 456 -27.80 -17.20 -4.44
C HIS A 456 -28.90 -16.36 -5.09
N ASP A 457 -29.89 -15.89 -4.33
CA ASP A 457 -30.97 -15.06 -4.86
C ASP A 457 -30.40 -13.68 -5.23
N ALA A 458 -29.50 -13.14 -4.41
CA ALA A 458 -28.77 -11.91 -4.72
C ALA A 458 -27.93 -12.07 -5.99
N MET A 459 -27.16 -13.16 -6.11
CA MET A 459 -26.29 -13.48 -7.24
C MET A 459 -27.04 -13.65 -8.57
N ARG A 460 -28.34 -13.99 -8.54
CA ARG A 460 -29.22 -14.15 -9.71
C ARG A 460 -29.91 -12.86 -10.15
N ARG A 461 -29.75 -11.76 -9.43
CA ARG A 461 -30.33 -10.46 -9.81
C ARG A 461 -29.72 -9.97 -11.13
N ARG A 462 -30.55 -9.30 -11.94
CA ARG A 462 -30.16 -8.74 -13.25
C ARG A 462 -28.99 -7.74 -13.19
N CYS A 463 -28.75 -7.11 -12.03
CA CYS A 463 -27.60 -6.23 -11.87
C CYS A 463 -26.25 -6.96 -12.06
N PHE A 464 -26.22 -8.30 -11.91
CA PHE A 464 -25.03 -9.12 -12.13
C PHE A 464 -24.97 -9.80 -13.52
N ASP A 465 -25.83 -9.41 -14.46
CA ASP A 465 -25.83 -9.98 -15.81
C ASP A 465 -24.53 -9.64 -16.56
N ARG A 466 -23.96 -8.45 -16.31
CA ARG A 466 -22.67 -8.01 -16.89
C ARG A 466 -21.44 -8.52 -16.16
N LEU A 467 -21.61 -9.21 -15.03
CA LEU A 467 -20.49 -9.73 -14.23
C LEU A 467 -19.72 -10.77 -15.05
N ARG A 468 -18.48 -10.47 -15.41
CA ARG A 468 -17.63 -11.32 -16.25
C ARG A 468 -16.68 -12.19 -15.44
N ARG A 469 -16.31 -11.71 -14.25
CA ARG A 469 -15.29 -12.33 -13.42
C ARG A 469 -15.59 -12.13 -11.95
N VAL A 470 -15.48 -13.23 -11.20
CA VAL A 470 -15.54 -13.24 -9.74
C VAL A 470 -14.27 -13.91 -9.24
N ASP A 471 -13.35 -13.14 -8.66
CA ASP A 471 -12.18 -13.70 -8.00
C ASP A 471 -12.51 -13.95 -6.54
N VAL A 472 -12.50 -15.21 -6.12
CA VAL A 472 -12.61 -15.58 -4.70
C VAL A 472 -11.21 -15.87 -4.18
N VAL A 473 -10.72 -15.05 -3.26
CA VAL A 473 -9.38 -15.15 -2.69
C VAL A 473 -9.53 -15.73 -1.29
N LEU A 474 -9.02 -16.95 -1.08
CA LEU A 474 -8.99 -17.58 0.23
C LEU A 474 -7.71 -17.13 0.95
N ASP A 475 -7.86 -16.24 1.91
CA ASP A 475 -6.77 -15.73 2.76
C ASP A 475 -6.72 -16.58 4.03
N MET A 476 -5.87 -17.61 4.02
CA MET A 476 -5.76 -18.57 5.12
C MET A 476 -4.61 -18.20 6.05
N ARG A 477 -4.94 -17.98 7.33
CA ARG A 477 -3.98 -17.78 8.41
C ARG A 477 -3.89 -19.03 9.28
N HIS A 478 -2.68 -19.44 9.62
CA HIS A 478 -2.44 -20.56 10.51
C HIS A 478 -1.25 -20.28 11.45
N ASP A 479 -1.39 -20.62 12.73
CA ASP A 479 -0.33 -20.39 13.73
C ASP A 479 0.74 -21.48 13.73
N GLN A 480 0.38 -22.73 13.41
CA GLN A 480 1.24 -23.90 13.65
C GLN A 480 1.21 -24.96 12.54
N LEU A 481 0.31 -24.84 11.56
CA LEU A 481 0.24 -25.78 10.45
C LEU A 481 1.42 -25.57 9.50
N SER A 482 1.98 -26.67 8.98
CA SER A 482 2.86 -26.55 7.83
C SER A 482 2.04 -26.13 6.61
N HIS A 483 2.63 -25.28 5.76
CA HIS A 483 2.03 -24.86 4.49
C HIS A 483 1.52 -26.06 3.67
N ASP A 484 2.24 -27.19 3.70
CA ASP A 484 1.88 -28.43 3.01
C ASP A 484 0.58 -29.06 3.54
N LEU A 485 0.34 -29.02 4.86
CA LEU A 485 -0.91 -29.52 5.43
C LEU A 485 -2.08 -28.63 5.01
N CYS A 486 -1.93 -27.31 5.08
CA CYS A 486 -2.96 -26.38 4.59
C CYS A 486 -3.25 -26.63 3.10
N ALA A 487 -2.22 -26.69 2.26
CA ALA A 487 -2.37 -26.97 0.83
C ALA A 487 -3.07 -28.32 0.55
N LYS A 488 -2.86 -29.34 1.39
CA LYS A 488 -3.48 -30.65 1.27
C LYS A 488 -4.95 -30.67 1.67
N TYR A 489 -5.34 -29.96 2.74
CA TYR A 489 -6.71 -30.02 3.27
C TYR A 489 -7.65 -28.99 2.66
N THR A 490 -7.18 -27.82 2.24
CA THR A 490 -8.04 -26.78 1.65
C THR A 490 -8.89 -27.29 0.47
N PRO A 491 -8.35 -28.05 -0.51
CA PRO A 491 -9.13 -28.57 -1.64
C PRO A 491 -10.28 -29.50 -1.24
N THR A 492 -10.09 -30.32 -0.21
CA THR A 492 -11.11 -31.28 0.24
C THR A 492 -12.12 -30.65 1.19
N SER A 493 -11.73 -29.59 1.90
CA SER A 493 -12.46 -29.06 3.05
C SER A 493 -13.16 -27.73 2.77
N VAL A 494 -12.44 -26.79 2.18
CA VAL A 494 -12.89 -25.39 2.02
C VAL A 494 -13.43 -25.15 0.61
N ASP A 495 -12.75 -25.67 -0.41
CA ASP A 495 -13.15 -25.45 -1.81
C ASP A 495 -14.61 -25.88 -2.09
N PRO A 496 -15.10 -27.04 -1.60
CA PRO A 496 -16.49 -27.44 -1.83
C PRO A 496 -17.50 -26.46 -1.21
N VAL A 497 -17.20 -25.96 0.00
CA VAL A 497 -18.03 -24.98 0.71
C VAL A 497 -18.12 -23.68 -0.09
N VAL A 498 -16.96 -23.16 -0.51
CA VAL A 498 -16.89 -21.92 -1.29
C VAL A 498 -17.59 -22.09 -2.64
N ARG A 499 -17.39 -23.22 -3.33
CA ARG A 499 -18.07 -23.50 -4.59
C ARG A 499 -19.59 -23.55 -4.43
N GLU A 500 -20.09 -24.12 -3.33
CA GLU A 500 -21.52 -24.13 -3.04
C GLU A 500 -22.04 -22.72 -2.69
N LEU A 501 -21.28 -21.94 -1.92
CA LEU A 501 -21.62 -20.54 -1.60
C LEU A 501 -21.78 -19.69 -2.86
N PHE A 502 -20.89 -19.86 -3.84
CA PHE A 502 -20.89 -19.14 -5.12
C PHE A 502 -21.53 -19.91 -6.28
N LYS A 503 -22.32 -20.96 -6.00
CA LYS A 503 -22.84 -21.91 -7.00
C LYS A 503 -23.45 -21.27 -8.25
N PRO A 504 -24.35 -20.26 -8.17
CA PRO A 504 -24.93 -19.65 -9.37
C PRO A 504 -23.89 -19.03 -10.32
N TRP A 505 -22.79 -18.51 -9.78
CA TRP A 505 -21.70 -17.95 -10.58
C TRP A 505 -20.68 -19.01 -11.01
N CYS A 506 -20.50 -20.08 -10.23
CA CYS A 506 -19.74 -21.26 -10.63
C CYS A 506 -20.39 -21.94 -11.85
N GLU A 507 -21.73 -22.09 -11.85
CA GLU A 507 -22.51 -22.64 -12.98
C GLU A 507 -22.38 -21.78 -14.25
N ARG A 508 -22.18 -20.46 -14.10
CA ARG A 508 -21.88 -19.52 -15.19
C ARG A 508 -20.43 -19.59 -15.69
N GLY A 509 -19.54 -20.29 -14.99
CA GLY A 509 -18.11 -20.37 -15.33
C GLY A 509 -17.31 -19.08 -15.10
N ILE A 510 -17.80 -18.14 -14.30
CA ILE A 510 -17.16 -16.83 -14.07
C ILE A 510 -16.36 -16.75 -12.76
N VAL A 511 -16.39 -17.80 -11.93
CA VAL A 511 -15.70 -17.84 -10.64
C VAL A 511 -14.28 -18.39 -10.80
N LYS A 512 -13.29 -17.62 -10.35
CA LYS A 512 -11.89 -18.02 -10.22
C LYS A 512 -11.52 -18.09 -8.73
N LEU A 513 -11.21 -19.28 -8.25
CA LEU A 513 -10.73 -19.48 -6.89
C LEU A 513 -9.20 -19.34 -6.84
N SER A 514 -8.70 -18.45 -6.00
CA SER A 514 -7.27 -18.26 -5.71
C SER A 514 -7.02 -18.47 -4.22
N LYS A 515 -5.84 -18.98 -3.85
CA LYS A 515 -5.48 -19.30 -2.46
C LYS A 515 -4.22 -18.54 -2.09
N ILE A 516 -4.26 -17.87 -0.95
CA ILE A 516 -3.12 -17.17 -0.35
C ILE A 516 -2.95 -17.74 1.05
N PHE A 517 -1.79 -18.34 1.30
CA PHE A 517 -1.41 -18.83 2.62
C PHE A 517 -0.55 -17.75 3.28
N LEU A 518 -1.06 -17.19 4.38
CA LEU A 518 -0.38 -16.17 5.15
C LEU A 518 0.17 -16.82 6.43
N LEU A 519 1.48 -16.75 6.61
CA LEU A 519 2.12 -17.08 7.88
C LEU A 519 1.82 -15.95 8.87
N ASN A 520 1.40 -16.29 10.09
CA ASN A 520 1.38 -15.33 11.18
C ASN A 520 2.84 -15.10 11.60
N GLU A 521 3.37 -13.91 11.31
CA GLU A 521 4.68 -13.45 11.78
C GLU A 521 4.66 -13.02 13.25
#